data_AF-A0A8H2RL20-F1
#
_entry.id   AF-A0A8H2RL20-F1
#
_cell.length_a   1.000
_cell.length_b   1.000
_cell.length_c   1.000
_cell.angle_alpha   90.00
_cell.angle_beta   90.00
_cell.angle_gamma   90.00
#
_symmetry.space_group_name_H-M   'P 1'
#
loop_
_entity.id
_entity.type
_entity.pdbx_description
1 polymer ?
#
loop_
_entity_poly.entity_id
_entity_poly.type
_entity_poly.pdbx_seq_one_letter_code
_entity_poly.pdbx_strand_id
1 'polypeptide(L)'
;MFKTAGVGSMRRAFSGLSLVCLAVILGACAHPPTTDSVEPKSRVVENVASKSTAELYADLITPAVFERSSSKVIGGYTVESGKLRMRDKSEGSLVTVRSPNGSLVSLVNKPGKSGLFLVNKQGLSTFSPEPYFDPAVEDGIPNIDDKKVSTASVNSASEEPKVVDVLLGYSRDAVDRVGGDAMAHALSQIESVNLALRISQASNVSLRLVGVQVVKQNYPTTTGTLGQLTTIFSAGMAQSVPDIIYGFFNATPEDTALGWGYTGGRAGIGWAHSINTYRHEVGHNAGSSHCNTTGTANYRFGYNNGKTSTILCGQSTGYYSTPALNDEFGLPRGDANTADTARVWRENAVRLSSYAPPQSPPTAPADFAKVSSTASTITFIWSASPKAVRYEIYSVKNIGSPLPKKIGDSTALTFTATNILGEALYFVKAVSFVEMVSPPSNSVVTTP
;
A
#
# COMPACT_ATOMS: atom_id res chain seq x y z
N MET A 1 1.53 23.08 85.26
CA MET A 1 2.63 22.51 86.05
C MET A 1 3.92 22.80 85.32
N PHE A 2 4.85 23.44 86.02
CA PHE A 2 6.05 24.12 85.52
C PHE A 2 7.26 23.17 85.36
N LYS A 3 8.30 23.71 84.70
CA LYS A 3 9.76 23.39 84.77
C LYS A 3 10.31 22.38 83.73
N THR A 4 11.02 22.85 82.68
CA THR A 4 12.48 23.20 82.56
C THR A 4 13.38 21.96 82.59
N ALA A 5 14.44 21.76 81.81
CA ALA A 5 15.45 22.59 81.14
C ALA A 5 16.09 21.71 80.02
N GLY A 6 16.91 22.12 79.06
CA GLY A 6 17.66 23.35 78.78
C GLY A 6 18.99 22.98 78.10
N VAL A 7 19.42 23.84 77.16
CA VAL A 7 20.82 24.13 76.74
C VAL A 7 21.54 23.03 75.92
N GLY A 8 22.21 23.31 74.79
CA GLY A 8 22.63 24.59 74.24
C GLY A 8 23.18 24.54 72.81
N SER A 9 23.31 25.76 72.29
CA SER A 9 23.82 26.17 70.99
C SER A 9 25.35 26.23 70.97
N MET A 10 25.97 25.85 69.85
CA MET A 10 27.17 26.52 69.36
C MET A 10 27.09 26.73 67.84
N ARG A 11 26.98 28.01 67.46
CA ARG A 11 27.39 28.57 66.17
C ARG A 11 28.91 28.75 66.14
N ARG A 12 29.54 28.47 65.00
CA ARG A 12 30.51 29.30 64.23
C ARG A 12 31.08 28.41 63.11
N ALA A 13 30.75 28.65 61.85
CA ALA A 13 31.32 29.67 60.96
C ALA A 13 32.84 29.50 60.79
N PHE A 14 33.22 28.78 59.73
CA PHE A 14 34.44 29.05 58.97
C PHE A 14 34.06 29.08 57.49
N SER A 15 34.06 30.30 56.95
CA SER A 15 34.19 30.57 55.52
C SER A 15 35.68 30.54 55.18
N GLY A 16 36.05 29.86 54.10
CA GLY A 16 37.42 29.85 53.60
C GLY A 16 37.52 29.11 52.29
N LEU A 17 37.66 29.89 51.21
CA LEU A 17 37.86 29.50 49.82
C LEU A 17 38.81 28.29 49.64
N SER A 18 38.42 27.37 48.75
CA SER A 18 39.29 27.03 47.62
C SER A 18 38.45 26.48 46.47
N LEU A 19 38.12 27.36 45.53
CA LEU A 19 38.01 26.97 44.13
C LEU A 19 39.33 26.30 43.74
N VAL A 20 39.25 25.17 43.04
CA VAL A 20 40.10 24.73 41.91
C VAL A 20 39.98 23.20 41.80
N CYS A 21 39.56 22.77 40.62
CA CYS A 21 39.60 21.40 40.08
C CYS A 21 38.63 20.35 40.65
N LEU A 22 37.37 20.42 40.21
CA LEU A 22 36.65 19.21 39.77
C LEU A 22 35.62 19.55 38.69
N ALA A 23 36.11 20.07 37.56
CA ALA A 23 35.37 20.00 36.30
C ALA A 23 35.78 18.67 35.64
N VAL A 24 34.94 17.65 35.76
CA VAL A 24 34.79 16.48 34.88
C VAL A 24 33.78 15.56 35.58
N ILE A 25 32.76 15.12 34.84
CA ILE A 25 31.58 14.33 35.25
C ILE A 25 30.43 15.17 35.79
N LEU A 26 29.70 15.83 34.87
CA LEU A 26 28.24 15.97 34.84
C LEU A 26 27.88 16.74 33.56
N GLY A 27 28.09 16.07 32.43
CA GLY A 27 27.76 16.55 31.09
C GLY A 27 26.79 15.59 30.39
N ALA A 28 25.78 15.11 31.11
CA ALA A 28 24.62 14.48 30.48
C ALA A 28 23.65 15.61 30.08
N CYS A 29 24.01 16.37 29.05
CA CYS A 29 23.05 17.18 28.34
C CYS A 29 22.14 16.20 27.60
N ALA A 30 20.97 15.93 28.19
CA ALA A 30 19.81 15.43 27.48
C ALA A 30 19.65 16.28 26.21
N HIS A 31 20.03 15.72 25.08
CA HIS A 31 19.63 16.27 23.80
C HIS A 31 18.13 15.97 23.71
N PRO A 32 17.25 16.98 23.63
CA PRO A 32 15.91 16.70 23.14
C PRO A 32 16.08 15.98 21.79
N PRO A 33 15.24 14.97 21.47
CA PRO A 33 15.28 14.39 20.14
C PRO A 33 15.14 15.56 19.17
N THR A 34 16.16 15.74 18.33
CA THR A 34 16.09 16.68 17.22
C THR A 34 14.81 16.36 16.49
N THR A 35 13.83 17.28 16.57
CA THR A 35 12.70 17.31 15.68
C THR A 35 13.29 17.46 14.29
N ASP A 36 13.52 16.33 13.62
CA ASP A 36 13.75 16.31 12.19
C ASP A 36 12.62 17.13 11.58
N SER A 37 12.98 18.22 10.91
CA SER A 37 12.04 19.15 10.30
C SER A 37 10.99 18.39 9.50
N VAL A 38 9.71 18.74 9.67
CA VAL A 38 8.56 18.17 8.93
C VAL A 38 8.69 18.41 7.40
N GLU A 39 9.60 19.30 6.99
CA GLU A 39 9.86 19.57 5.58
C GLU A 39 10.54 18.40 4.85
N PRO A 40 10.05 18.04 3.65
CA PRO A 40 10.66 17.00 2.84
C PRO A 40 12.11 17.34 2.48
N LYS A 41 13.06 16.47 2.85
CA LYS A 41 14.46 16.60 2.42
C LYS A 41 14.57 16.11 0.99
N SER A 42 15.11 16.93 0.09
CA SER A 42 15.35 16.58 -1.31
C SER A 42 16.83 16.51 -1.66
N ARG A 43 17.19 15.58 -2.57
CA ARG A 43 18.54 15.47 -3.14
C ARG A 43 18.49 14.89 -4.54
N VAL A 44 19.52 15.12 -5.34
CA VAL A 44 19.65 14.58 -6.70
C VAL A 44 20.45 13.28 -6.69
N VAL A 45 19.93 12.26 -7.36
CA VAL A 45 20.55 10.95 -7.60
C VAL A 45 20.97 10.88 -9.07
N GLU A 46 22.28 10.82 -9.31
CA GLU A 46 22.79 10.74 -10.68
C GLU A 46 22.52 9.37 -11.32
N ASN A 47 22.26 9.38 -12.63
CA ASN A 47 22.14 8.18 -13.47
C ASN A 47 21.16 7.11 -12.94
N VAL A 48 19.94 7.53 -12.57
CA VAL A 48 18.88 6.63 -12.04
C VAL A 48 18.67 5.38 -12.91
N ALA A 49 18.72 5.54 -14.23
CA ALA A 49 18.51 4.44 -15.18
C ALA A 49 19.55 3.31 -15.05
N SER A 50 20.80 3.63 -14.67
CA SER A 50 21.87 2.63 -14.54
C SER A 50 21.97 2.02 -13.15
N LYS A 51 21.31 2.61 -12.13
CA LYS A 51 21.32 2.09 -10.76
C LYS A 51 20.37 0.92 -10.62
N SER A 52 20.72 -0.07 -9.81
CA SER A 52 19.80 -1.09 -9.30
C SER A 52 18.79 -0.48 -8.32
N THR A 53 17.68 -1.17 -8.05
CA THR A 53 16.68 -0.71 -7.08
C THR A 53 17.32 -0.52 -5.70
N ALA A 54 18.19 -1.45 -5.29
CA ALA A 54 18.88 -1.41 -4.00
C ALA A 54 19.76 -0.17 -3.83
N GLU A 55 20.49 0.23 -4.88
CA GLU A 55 21.34 1.43 -4.83
C GLU A 55 20.55 2.73 -4.65
N LEU A 56 19.26 2.75 -5.02
CA LEU A 56 18.44 3.95 -4.90
C LEU A 56 17.98 4.21 -3.46
N TYR A 57 17.79 3.16 -2.64
CA TYR A 57 17.33 3.28 -1.25
C TYR A 57 18.39 2.97 -0.18
N ALA A 58 19.59 2.48 -0.56
CA ALA A 58 20.60 1.98 0.37
C ALA A 58 20.94 2.96 1.51
N ASP A 59 21.18 4.23 1.19
CA ASP A 59 21.49 5.26 2.20
C ASP A 59 20.34 5.47 3.20
N LEU A 60 19.10 5.31 2.74
CA LEU A 60 17.91 5.59 3.53
C LEU A 60 17.70 4.52 4.61
N ILE A 61 18.02 3.28 4.28
CA ILE A 61 17.83 2.15 5.20
C ILE A 61 19.06 1.88 6.06
N THR A 62 20.25 2.39 5.71
CA THR A 62 21.48 2.21 6.49
C THR A 62 21.27 2.56 7.98
N PRO A 63 21.73 1.73 8.94
CA PRO A 63 22.54 0.51 8.78
C PRO A 63 21.72 -0.79 8.66
N ALA A 64 20.42 -0.72 8.33
CA ALA A 64 19.57 -1.88 8.20
C ALA A 64 19.96 -2.78 7.03
N VAL A 65 19.73 -4.08 7.18
CA VAL A 65 19.79 -5.07 6.11
C VAL A 65 18.38 -5.35 5.61
N PHE A 66 18.18 -5.33 4.28
CA PHE A 66 16.92 -5.69 3.67
C PHE A 66 16.82 -7.19 3.41
N GLU A 67 15.95 -7.86 4.15
CA GLU A 67 15.62 -9.27 3.97
C GLU A 67 14.42 -9.40 3.04
N ARG A 68 14.69 -9.42 1.73
CA ARG A 68 13.65 -9.53 0.70
C ARG A 68 12.90 -10.85 0.83
N SER A 69 11.58 -10.75 0.92
CA SER A 69 10.65 -11.89 1.04
C SER A 69 9.78 -12.08 -0.20
N SER A 70 9.68 -11.07 -1.07
CA SER A 70 8.87 -11.09 -2.29
C SER A 70 9.51 -10.21 -3.36
N SER A 71 9.41 -10.65 -4.62
CA SER A 71 9.83 -9.91 -5.81
C SER A 71 8.96 -10.35 -6.98
N LYS A 72 8.28 -9.42 -7.65
CA LYS A 72 7.39 -9.71 -8.79
C LYS A 72 7.38 -8.57 -9.79
N VAL A 73 6.99 -8.87 -11.03
CA VAL A 73 6.77 -7.87 -12.09
C VAL A 73 5.29 -7.82 -12.42
N ILE A 74 4.68 -6.63 -12.35
CA ILE A 74 3.26 -6.39 -12.64
C ILE A 74 3.18 -5.22 -13.60
N GLY A 75 2.69 -5.42 -14.83
CA GLY A 75 2.55 -4.34 -15.81
C GLY A 75 3.86 -3.58 -16.11
N GLY A 76 5.01 -4.26 -16.01
CA GLY A 76 6.35 -3.67 -16.16
C GLY A 76 6.93 -3.02 -14.90
N TYR A 77 6.17 -2.94 -13.81
CA TYR A 77 6.65 -2.46 -12.51
C TYR A 77 7.30 -3.60 -11.74
N THR A 78 8.49 -3.38 -11.19
CA THR A 78 9.12 -4.33 -10.25
C THR A 78 8.69 -4.00 -8.84
N VAL A 79 8.01 -4.93 -8.16
CA VAL A 79 7.53 -4.78 -6.79
C VAL A 79 8.34 -5.71 -5.89
N GLU A 80 9.05 -5.16 -4.91
CA GLU A 80 9.83 -5.92 -3.93
C GLU A 80 9.42 -5.56 -2.51
N SER A 81 9.43 -6.53 -1.60
CA SER A 81 9.11 -6.27 -0.20
C SER A 81 9.78 -7.24 0.77
N GLY A 82 9.94 -6.82 2.02
CA GLY A 82 10.66 -7.61 3.01
C GLY A 82 10.86 -6.88 4.34
N LYS A 83 11.53 -7.57 5.25
CA LYS A 83 11.87 -7.02 6.56
C LYS A 83 13.12 -6.15 6.45
N LEU A 84 13.18 -5.13 7.30
CA LEU A 84 14.42 -4.43 7.60
C LEU A 84 14.95 -4.96 8.93
N ARG A 85 16.21 -5.39 8.96
CA ARG A 85 16.90 -5.82 10.19
C ARG A 85 17.92 -4.78 10.59
N MET A 86 17.70 -4.17 11.74
CA MET A 86 18.63 -3.20 12.32
C MET A 86 19.74 -3.92 13.10
N ARG A 87 20.84 -3.21 13.40
CA ARG A 87 21.98 -3.78 14.17
C ARG A 87 21.60 -4.16 15.60
N ASP A 88 20.67 -3.44 16.20
CA ASP A 88 20.12 -3.71 17.53
C ASP A 88 19.03 -4.80 17.51
N LYS A 89 18.88 -5.50 16.39
CA LYS A 89 17.86 -6.51 16.10
C LYS A 89 16.45 -5.97 15.92
N SER A 90 16.23 -4.66 16.09
CA SER A 90 14.92 -4.07 15.85
C SER A 90 14.48 -4.31 14.41
N GLU A 91 13.18 -4.51 14.25
CA GLU A 91 12.59 -4.85 12.97
C GLU A 91 11.85 -3.67 12.35
N GLY A 92 11.90 -3.60 11.02
CA GLY A 92 11.08 -2.74 10.22
C GLY A 92 10.60 -3.46 8.96
N SER A 93 10.04 -2.70 8.04
CA SER A 93 9.65 -3.19 6.72
C SER A 93 10.02 -2.21 5.62
N LEU A 94 10.27 -2.77 4.44
CA LEU A 94 10.49 -2.04 3.22
C LEU A 94 9.62 -2.62 2.12
N VAL A 95 8.89 -1.75 1.43
CA VAL A 95 8.25 -2.04 0.14
C VAL A 95 8.82 -1.09 -0.88
N THR A 96 9.19 -1.60 -2.05
CA THR A 96 9.67 -0.78 -3.16
C THR A 96 8.92 -1.14 -4.43
N VAL A 97 8.61 -0.12 -5.24
CA VAL A 97 8.05 -0.29 -6.57
C VAL A 97 8.84 0.55 -7.54
N ARG A 98 9.52 -0.13 -8.47
CA ARG A 98 10.27 0.49 -9.55
C ARG A 98 9.45 0.53 -10.82
N SER A 99 9.21 1.73 -11.33
CA SER A 99 8.44 1.96 -12.54
C SER A 99 9.25 1.62 -13.80
N PRO A 100 8.59 1.31 -14.94
CA PRO A 100 9.27 1.05 -16.22
C PRO A 100 10.19 2.19 -16.69
N ASN A 101 9.91 3.43 -16.27
CA ASN A 101 10.73 4.61 -16.58
C ASN A 101 11.93 4.80 -15.64
N GLY A 102 12.16 3.87 -14.70
CA GLY A 102 13.25 3.90 -13.74
C GLY A 102 12.96 4.60 -12.41
N SER A 103 11.84 5.32 -12.28
CA SER A 103 11.41 5.96 -11.02
C SER A 103 11.16 4.93 -9.92
N LEU A 104 11.22 5.36 -8.67
CA LEU A 104 11.05 4.53 -7.48
C LEU A 104 10.04 5.15 -6.51
N VAL A 105 9.09 4.34 -6.07
CA VAL A 105 8.29 4.58 -4.85
C VAL A 105 8.75 3.59 -3.79
N SER A 106 8.95 4.04 -2.55
CA SER A 106 9.35 3.18 -1.44
C SER A 106 8.64 3.56 -0.14
N LEU A 107 8.05 2.56 0.51
CA LEU A 107 7.46 2.68 1.85
C LEU A 107 8.51 2.18 2.84
N VAL A 108 9.15 3.11 3.54
CA VAL A 108 10.20 2.78 4.50
C VAL A 108 9.62 2.85 5.89
N ASN A 109 9.58 1.72 6.59
CA ASN A 109 9.11 1.66 7.96
C ASN A 109 10.23 1.11 8.85
N LYS A 110 10.90 1.97 9.62
CA LYS A 110 11.90 1.53 10.60
C LYS A 110 11.85 2.41 11.84
N PRO A 111 12.25 1.89 13.02
CA PRO A 111 12.31 2.68 14.23
C PRO A 111 13.05 4.02 14.01
N GLY A 112 12.40 5.11 14.44
CA GLY A 112 12.91 6.48 14.34
C GLY A 112 12.94 7.09 12.94
N LYS A 113 12.56 6.36 11.87
CA LYS A 113 12.53 6.91 10.51
C LYS A 113 11.58 6.13 9.62
N SER A 114 10.30 6.46 9.68
CA SER A 114 9.27 5.92 8.79
C SER A 114 8.75 7.00 7.85
N GLY A 115 8.39 6.63 6.62
CA GLY A 115 7.84 7.55 5.65
C GLY A 115 7.91 7.08 4.20
N LEU A 116 7.38 7.93 3.32
CA LEU A 116 7.35 7.74 1.87
C LEU A 116 8.64 8.29 1.25
N PHE A 117 9.37 7.43 0.55
CA PHE A 117 10.55 7.81 -0.23
C PHE A 117 10.28 7.69 -1.72
N LEU A 118 10.61 8.75 -2.46
CA LEU A 118 10.37 8.86 -3.89
C LEU A 118 11.68 9.18 -4.59
N VAL A 119 11.89 8.60 -5.78
CA VAL A 119 12.94 8.99 -6.72
C VAL A 119 12.31 9.08 -8.10
N ASN A 120 12.33 10.24 -8.75
CA ASN A 120 11.81 10.36 -10.11
C ASN A 120 12.86 9.95 -11.16
N LYS A 121 12.44 9.83 -12.43
CA LYS A 121 13.33 9.46 -13.55
C LYS A 121 14.50 10.43 -13.78
N GLN A 122 14.42 11.67 -13.28
CA GLN A 122 15.50 12.66 -13.34
C GLN A 122 16.45 12.60 -12.14
N GLY A 123 16.19 11.73 -11.16
CA GLY A 123 17.02 11.60 -9.97
C GLY A 123 16.62 12.49 -8.81
N LEU A 124 15.60 13.33 -8.93
CA LEU A 124 15.10 14.04 -7.76
C LEU A 124 14.52 13.03 -6.79
N SER A 125 15.09 12.98 -5.59
CA SER A 125 14.63 12.14 -4.51
C SER A 125 14.09 12.97 -3.36
N THR A 126 13.02 12.48 -2.73
CA THR A 126 12.30 13.16 -1.66
C THR A 126 11.92 12.15 -0.59
N PHE A 127 12.17 12.45 0.68
CA PHE A 127 11.65 11.68 1.81
C PHE A 127 10.59 12.51 2.53
N SER A 128 9.36 11.99 2.59
CA SER A 128 8.27 12.55 3.38
C SER A 128 8.10 11.70 4.63
N PRO A 129 8.41 12.23 5.84
CA PRO A 129 8.19 11.50 7.08
C PRO A 129 6.72 11.09 7.23
N GLU A 130 6.51 9.96 7.91
CA GLU A 130 5.17 9.51 8.29
C GLU A 130 4.48 10.59 9.14
N PRO A 131 3.23 10.98 8.82
CA PRO A 131 2.50 11.92 9.65
C PRO A 131 2.28 11.37 11.06
N TYR A 132 2.21 12.27 12.03
CA TYR A 132 1.90 11.89 13.41
C TYR A 132 0.51 11.26 13.48
N PHE A 133 0.45 10.03 14.00
CA PHE A 133 -0.79 9.30 14.25
C PHE A 133 -1.14 9.39 15.74
N ASP A 134 -2.33 9.89 16.05
CA ASP A 134 -2.88 9.89 17.40
C ASP A 134 -3.73 8.61 17.62
N PRO A 135 -3.24 7.63 18.43
CA PRO A 135 -3.98 6.39 18.67
C PRO A 135 -5.26 6.58 19.50
N ALA A 136 -5.54 7.78 20.00
CA ALA A 136 -6.78 8.08 20.70
C ALA A 136 -7.93 8.49 19.75
N VAL A 137 -7.63 8.81 18.49
CA VAL A 137 -8.66 9.12 17.50
C VAL A 137 -9.28 7.81 17.04
N GLU A 138 -10.58 7.64 17.26
CA GLU A 138 -11.32 6.51 16.68
C GLU A 138 -11.59 6.80 15.20
N ASP A 139 -11.00 6.03 14.31
CA ASP A 139 -11.09 6.13 12.84
C ASP A 139 -11.78 4.90 12.20
N GLY A 140 -12.13 3.88 13.00
CA GLY A 140 -12.99 2.77 12.62
C GLY A 140 -14.46 3.01 12.96
N ILE A 141 -15.35 3.05 11.97
CA ILE A 141 -16.81 3.17 12.20
C ILE A 141 -17.57 1.90 11.82
N PRO A 142 -18.68 1.56 12.50
CA PRO A 142 -19.50 0.42 12.10
C PRO A 142 -20.02 0.58 10.67
N ASN A 143 -19.99 -0.50 9.89
CA ASN A 143 -20.68 -0.54 8.61
C ASN A 143 -22.20 -0.65 8.86
N ILE A 144 -22.97 0.32 8.38
CA ILE A 144 -24.44 0.35 8.56
C ILE A 144 -25.15 -0.51 7.50
N ASP A 145 -24.49 -0.84 6.38
CA ASP A 145 -25.11 -1.42 5.19
C ASP A 145 -24.86 -2.94 4.98
N ASP A 146 -24.16 -3.62 5.89
CA ASP A 146 -23.62 -4.98 5.69
C ASP A 146 -24.63 -6.15 5.76
N LYS A 147 -25.93 -5.90 5.58
CA LYS A 147 -26.96 -6.97 5.61
C LYS A 147 -26.88 -7.98 4.44
N LYS A 148 -25.83 -7.98 3.59
CA LYS A 148 -25.88 -8.68 2.29
C LYS A 148 -24.76 -9.64 1.94
N VAL A 149 -23.72 -9.84 2.75
CA VAL A 149 -22.65 -10.79 2.41
C VAL A 149 -22.58 -11.93 3.40
N SER A 150 -22.74 -13.16 2.89
CA SER A 150 -22.76 -14.39 3.69
C SER A 150 -21.42 -14.58 4.41
N THR A 151 -21.43 -14.50 5.73
CA THR A 151 -20.35 -15.01 6.59
C THR A 151 -20.55 -16.53 6.72
N ALA A 152 -20.10 -17.30 5.73
CA ALA A 152 -20.02 -18.75 5.93
C ALA A 152 -19.06 -19.03 7.10
N SER A 153 -19.48 -19.86 8.06
CA SER A 153 -18.63 -20.30 9.16
C SER A 153 -17.51 -21.17 8.61
N VAL A 154 -16.26 -20.73 8.74
CA VAL A 154 -15.09 -21.44 8.22
C VAL A 154 -14.68 -22.52 9.23
N ASN A 155 -14.97 -23.79 8.91
CA ASN A 155 -14.32 -24.92 9.55
C ASN A 155 -12.92 -25.10 8.94
N SER A 156 -11.91 -25.09 9.80
CA SER A 156 -10.48 -25.22 9.47
C SER A 156 -10.13 -26.53 8.74
N ALA A 157 -9.32 -26.43 7.67
CA ALA A 157 -8.07 -27.20 7.47
C ALA A 157 -7.61 -27.32 5.99
N SER A 158 -8.35 -26.82 4.99
CA SER A 158 -7.91 -26.95 3.58
C SER A 158 -8.45 -25.87 2.63
N GLU A 159 -8.53 -24.62 3.04
CA GLU A 159 -9.03 -23.58 2.14
C GLU A 159 -7.94 -23.03 1.23
N GLU A 160 -8.25 -23.03 -0.07
CA GLU A 160 -7.48 -22.32 -1.08
C GLU A 160 -7.26 -20.85 -0.66
N PRO A 161 -6.05 -20.30 -0.85
CA PRO A 161 -5.76 -18.90 -0.54
C PRO A 161 -6.78 -17.96 -1.19
N LYS A 162 -7.34 -17.04 -0.40
CA LYS A 162 -8.32 -16.06 -0.87
C LYS A 162 -7.62 -14.82 -1.40
N VAL A 163 -8.11 -14.31 -2.51
CA VAL A 163 -7.63 -13.07 -3.12
C VAL A 163 -8.75 -12.04 -3.01
N VAL A 164 -8.47 -10.92 -2.37
CA VAL A 164 -9.37 -9.78 -2.24
C VAL A 164 -9.01 -8.76 -3.31
N ASP A 165 -9.94 -8.47 -4.20
CA ASP A 165 -9.73 -7.54 -5.29
C ASP A 165 -9.93 -6.09 -4.83
N VAL A 166 -8.97 -5.21 -5.12
CA VAL A 166 -8.96 -3.85 -4.59
C VAL A 166 -8.90 -2.81 -5.70
N LEU A 167 -9.77 -1.81 -5.64
CA LEU A 167 -9.68 -0.56 -6.38
C LEU A 167 -9.07 0.52 -5.48
N LEU A 168 -7.98 1.12 -5.94
CA LEU A 168 -7.37 2.28 -5.27
C LEU A 168 -7.69 3.56 -6.06
N GLY A 169 -8.48 4.43 -5.46
CA GLY A 169 -8.83 5.75 -5.97
C GLY A 169 -7.89 6.84 -5.46
N TYR A 170 -7.66 7.88 -6.25
CA TYR A 170 -6.81 9.02 -5.92
C TYR A 170 -7.45 10.34 -6.35
N SER A 171 -7.26 11.41 -5.58
CA SER A 171 -7.35 12.76 -6.15
C SER A 171 -6.09 13.10 -6.96
N ARG A 172 -6.18 14.10 -7.84
CA ARG A 172 -5.01 14.60 -8.58
C ARG A 172 -3.91 15.08 -7.64
N ASP A 173 -4.28 15.82 -6.59
CA ASP A 173 -3.35 16.31 -5.56
C ASP A 173 -2.65 15.15 -4.84
N ALA A 174 -3.37 14.06 -4.55
CA ALA A 174 -2.78 12.86 -3.98
C ALA A 174 -1.75 12.23 -4.92
N VAL A 175 -2.04 12.15 -6.23
CA VAL A 175 -1.10 11.64 -7.24
C VAL A 175 0.18 12.48 -7.27
N ASP A 176 0.04 13.80 -7.27
CA ASP A 176 1.20 14.71 -7.29
C ASP A 176 2.01 14.58 -5.99
N ARG A 177 1.33 14.43 -4.84
CA ARG A 177 1.96 14.22 -3.53
C ARG A 177 2.79 12.94 -3.46
N VAL A 178 2.40 11.87 -4.16
CA VAL A 178 3.12 10.59 -4.19
C VAL A 178 4.09 10.46 -5.38
N GLY A 179 4.43 11.58 -6.04
CA GLY A 179 5.47 11.64 -7.07
C GLY A 179 4.97 11.45 -8.50
N GLY A 180 3.66 11.54 -8.73
CA GLY A 180 3.05 11.53 -10.06
C GLY A 180 2.76 10.15 -10.65
N ASP A 181 3.15 9.07 -9.97
CA ASP A 181 2.95 7.68 -10.42
C ASP A 181 1.97 6.93 -9.49
N ALA A 182 0.69 7.13 -9.74
CA ALA A 182 -0.39 6.51 -8.96
C ALA A 182 -0.34 4.97 -8.98
N MET A 183 0.14 4.37 -10.08
CA MET A 183 0.25 2.92 -10.21
C MET A 183 1.35 2.37 -9.31
N ALA A 184 2.54 2.98 -9.35
CA ALA A 184 3.64 2.57 -8.48
C ALA A 184 3.26 2.69 -6.99
N HIS A 185 2.60 3.79 -6.62
CA HIS A 185 2.10 3.97 -5.26
C HIS A 185 1.02 2.93 -4.90
N ALA A 186 0.03 2.70 -5.75
CA ALA A 186 -1.02 1.71 -5.54
C ALA A 186 -0.46 0.29 -5.32
N LEU A 187 0.49 -0.13 -6.15
CA LEU A 187 1.17 -1.41 -6.00
C LEU A 187 1.95 -1.50 -4.69
N SER A 188 2.58 -0.40 -4.25
CA SER A 188 3.32 -0.35 -2.99
C SER A 188 2.40 -0.50 -1.78
N GLN A 189 1.22 0.12 -1.82
CA GLN A 189 0.23 0.07 -0.75
C GLN A 189 -0.37 -1.34 -0.65
N ILE A 190 -0.75 -1.95 -1.77
CA ILE A 190 -1.21 -3.35 -1.83
C ILE A 190 -0.15 -4.31 -1.28
N GLU A 191 1.11 -4.13 -1.70
CA GLU A 191 2.19 -4.97 -1.20
C GLU A 191 2.49 -4.73 0.28
N SER A 192 2.24 -3.54 0.82
CA SER A 192 2.42 -3.26 2.25
C SER A 192 1.50 -4.12 3.13
N VAL A 193 0.24 -4.31 2.71
CA VAL A 193 -0.71 -5.19 3.40
C VAL A 193 -0.32 -6.65 3.20
N ASN A 194 0.02 -7.04 1.97
CA ASN A 194 0.46 -8.41 1.69
C ASN A 194 1.73 -8.80 2.46
N LEU A 195 2.67 -7.87 2.63
CA LEU A 195 3.83 -8.04 3.48
C LEU A 195 3.40 -8.22 4.94
N ALA A 196 2.54 -7.33 5.46
CA ALA A 196 2.03 -7.41 6.82
C ALA A 196 1.35 -8.75 7.12
N LEU A 197 0.46 -9.21 6.23
CA LEU A 197 -0.22 -10.50 6.32
C LEU A 197 0.78 -11.66 6.35
N ARG A 198 1.75 -11.65 5.43
CA ARG A 198 2.77 -12.70 5.33
C ARG A 198 3.64 -12.75 6.58
N ILE A 199 4.16 -11.62 7.05
CA ILE A 199 5.02 -11.60 8.24
C ILE A 199 4.24 -11.88 9.53
N SER A 200 2.92 -11.72 9.53
CA SER A 200 2.02 -12.04 10.65
C SER A 200 1.38 -13.44 10.54
N GLN A 201 1.87 -14.30 9.64
CA GLN A 201 1.35 -15.67 9.41
C GLN A 201 -0.15 -15.75 9.04
N ALA A 202 -0.65 -14.75 8.30
CA ALA A 202 -1.99 -14.73 7.70
C ALA A 202 -1.92 -14.90 6.17
N SER A 203 -1.10 -15.85 5.69
CA SER A 203 -0.76 -15.97 4.26
C SER A 203 -1.83 -16.64 3.38
N ASN A 204 -2.93 -17.11 3.95
CA ASN A 204 -4.08 -17.66 3.20
C ASN A 204 -5.06 -16.57 2.71
N VAL A 205 -4.74 -15.30 2.93
CA VAL A 205 -5.43 -14.15 2.35
C VAL A 205 -4.41 -13.20 1.74
N SER A 206 -4.74 -12.61 0.60
CA SER A 206 -3.91 -11.62 -0.08
C SER A 206 -4.77 -10.61 -0.82
N LEU A 207 -4.20 -9.45 -1.11
CA LEU A 207 -4.84 -8.38 -1.85
C LEU A 207 -4.25 -8.32 -3.27
N ARG A 208 -5.12 -8.06 -4.25
CA ARG A 208 -4.76 -7.84 -5.64
C ARG A 208 -5.33 -6.51 -6.13
N LEU A 209 -4.48 -5.68 -6.70
CA LEU A 209 -4.93 -4.46 -7.37
C LEU A 209 -5.68 -4.82 -8.66
N VAL A 210 -6.92 -4.37 -8.80
CA VAL A 210 -7.74 -4.59 -10.01
C VAL A 210 -8.07 -3.31 -10.77
N GLY A 211 -7.74 -2.15 -10.19
CA GLY A 211 -7.91 -0.87 -10.85
C GLY A 211 -7.30 0.28 -10.07
N VAL A 212 -7.03 1.36 -10.79
CA VAL A 212 -6.70 2.67 -10.24
C VAL A 212 -7.58 3.70 -10.92
N GLN A 213 -8.22 4.58 -10.15
CA GLN A 213 -8.95 5.73 -10.70
C GLN A 213 -8.41 7.03 -10.11
N VAL A 214 -8.14 8.01 -10.97
CA VAL A 214 -7.78 9.36 -10.54
C VAL A 214 -8.96 10.29 -10.80
N VAL A 215 -9.39 11.03 -9.78
CA VAL A 215 -10.38 12.11 -9.88
C VAL A 215 -9.72 13.47 -9.76
N LYS A 216 -10.31 14.49 -10.37
CA LYS A 216 -9.75 15.85 -10.35
C LYS A 216 -9.82 16.48 -8.96
N GLN A 217 -10.95 16.30 -8.27
CA GLN A 217 -11.24 16.93 -6.99
C GLN A 217 -10.45 16.26 -5.85
N ASN A 218 -9.84 17.06 -4.98
CA ASN A 218 -9.37 16.59 -3.67
C ASN A 218 -10.51 16.67 -2.65
N TYR A 219 -10.68 15.63 -1.85
CA TYR A 219 -11.74 15.53 -0.85
C TYR A 219 -11.13 15.44 0.55
N PRO A 220 -11.79 16.01 1.57
CA PRO A 220 -11.34 15.89 2.95
C PRO A 220 -11.54 14.46 3.46
N THR A 221 -10.71 14.06 4.41
CA THR A 221 -10.69 12.76 5.07
C THR A 221 -11.72 12.75 6.20
N THR A 222 -12.99 12.59 5.82
CA THR A 222 -14.15 12.59 6.73
C THR A 222 -15.03 11.36 6.51
N THR A 223 -15.85 11.01 7.51
CA THR A 223 -16.85 9.94 7.37
C THR A 223 -17.90 10.23 6.27
N GLY A 224 -18.20 11.51 6.01
CA GLY A 224 -19.06 11.93 4.91
C GLY A 224 -18.46 11.59 3.54
N THR A 225 -17.17 11.85 3.36
CA THR A 225 -16.44 11.48 2.14
C THR A 225 -16.31 9.97 2.00
N LEU A 226 -16.06 9.24 3.10
CA LEU A 226 -16.03 7.78 3.12
C LEU A 226 -17.35 7.20 2.58
N GLY A 227 -18.50 7.75 3.02
CA GLY A 227 -19.83 7.33 2.54
C GLY A 227 -20.12 7.63 1.07
N GLN A 228 -19.28 8.43 0.40
CA GLN A 228 -19.45 8.83 -1.01
C GLN A 228 -18.50 8.10 -1.97
N LEU A 229 -17.63 7.20 -1.47
CA LEU A 229 -16.55 6.60 -2.26
C LEU A 229 -17.01 5.90 -3.54
N THR A 230 -18.12 5.16 -3.48
CA THR A 230 -18.65 4.44 -4.65
C THR A 230 -19.13 5.40 -5.74
N THR A 231 -19.58 6.60 -5.37
CA THR A 231 -19.96 7.67 -6.29
C THR A 231 -18.72 8.37 -6.86
N ILE A 232 -17.78 8.76 -5.98
CA ILE A 232 -16.54 9.45 -6.36
C ILE A 232 -15.74 8.61 -7.37
N PHE A 233 -15.62 7.30 -7.11
CA PHE A 233 -14.87 6.37 -7.96
C PHE A 233 -15.77 5.44 -8.79
N SER A 234 -16.93 5.95 -9.22
CA SER A 234 -17.95 5.17 -9.96
C SER A 234 -17.42 4.55 -11.26
N ALA A 235 -16.55 5.25 -12.01
CA ALA A 235 -15.97 4.73 -13.24
C ALA A 235 -15.10 3.49 -13.00
N GLY A 236 -14.22 3.55 -11.99
CA GLY A 236 -13.36 2.44 -11.58
C GLY A 236 -14.18 1.29 -11.00
N MET A 237 -15.22 1.58 -10.20
CA MET A 237 -16.15 0.57 -9.68
C MET A 237 -16.85 -0.18 -10.82
N ALA A 238 -17.34 0.53 -11.83
CA ALA A 238 -17.98 -0.07 -13.00
C ALA A 238 -17.01 -0.92 -13.84
N GLN A 239 -15.75 -0.49 -13.96
CA GLN A 239 -14.74 -1.18 -14.77
C GLN A 239 -14.15 -2.42 -14.10
N SER A 240 -13.82 -2.32 -12.80
CA SER A 240 -13.01 -3.33 -12.09
C SER A 240 -13.82 -4.21 -11.15
N VAL A 241 -15.03 -3.78 -10.76
CA VAL A 241 -15.94 -4.48 -9.84
C VAL A 241 -15.15 -5.07 -8.66
N PRO A 242 -14.48 -4.23 -7.85
CA PRO A 242 -13.56 -4.70 -6.83
C PRO A 242 -14.33 -5.32 -5.66
N ASP A 243 -13.63 -5.98 -4.74
CA ASP A 243 -14.15 -6.31 -3.41
C ASP A 243 -14.00 -5.13 -2.44
N ILE A 244 -12.82 -4.51 -2.39
CA ILE A 244 -12.53 -3.35 -1.53
C ILE A 244 -12.30 -2.10 -2.38
N ILE A 245 -12.77 -0.95 -1.89
CA ILE A 245 -12.47 0.36 -2.45
C ILE A 245 -11.74 1.21 -1.41
N TYR A 246 -10.64 1.85 -1.80
CA TYR A 246 -9.93 2.79 -0.93
C TYR A 246 -9.60 4.09 -1.64
N GLY A 247 -9.87 5.23 -0.99
CA GLY A 247 -9.58 6.56 -1.54
C GLY A 247 -8.37 7.22 -0.89
N PHE A 248 -7.35 7.57 -1.68
CA PHE A 248 -6.24 8.39 -1.25
C PHE A 248 -6.46 9.86 -1.61
N PHE A 249 -6.36 10.72 -0.62
CA PHE A 249 -6.48 12.16 -0.76
C PHE A 249 -5.24 12.88 -0.20
N ASN A 250 -5.03 14.13 -0.58
CA ASN A 250 -4.04 14.97 0.08
C ASN A 250 -4.68 15.67 1.28
N ALA A 251 -3.89 15.96 2.31
CA ALA A 251 -4.37 16.55 3.55
C ALA A 251 -5.08 17.89 3.29
N THR A 252 -6.18 18.14 4.01
CA THR A 252 -6.92 19.40 4.00
C THR A 252 -7.23 19.87 5.43
N PRO A 253 -7.52 21.16 5.64
CA PRO A 253 -7.87 21.68 6.98
C PRO A 253 -9.15 21.07 7.59
N GLU A 254 -10.02 20.50 6.76
CA GLU A 254 -11.30 19.90 7.17
C GLU A 254 -11.18 18.41 7.53
N ASP A 255 -9.99 17.82 7.41
CA ASP A 255 -9.74 16.43 7.81
C ASP A 255 -10.07 16.20 9.28
N THR A 256 -10.78 15.11 9.58
CA THR A 256 -11.10 14.73 10.96
C THR A 256 -10.23 13.60 11.50
N ALA A 257 -9.46 12.94 10.63
CA ALA A 257 -8.50 11.91 10.95
C ALA A 257 -7.52 11.73 9.77
N LEU A 258 -6.43 10.97 9.97
CA LEU A 258 -5.51 10.59 8.88
C LEU A 258 -6.17 9.62 7.88
N GLY A 259 -7.11 8.81 8.36
CA GLY A 259 -7.89 7.86 7.60
C GLY A 259 -9.23 7.59 8.27
N TRP A 260 -10.12 6.92 7.54
CA TRP A 260 -11.34 6.33 8.07
C TRP A 260 -11.60 5.00 7.39
N GLY A 261 -12.10 4.04 8.15
CA GLY A 261 -12.44 2.71 7.65
C GLY A 261 -13.76 2.21 8.22
N TYR A 262 -14.55 1.53 7.39
CA TYR A 262 -15.67 0.76 7.93
C TYR A 262 -15.17 -0.53 8.58
N THR A 263 -15.37 -0.67 9.89
CA THR A 263 -15.07 -1.91 10.62
C THR A 263 -15.96 -3.03 10.11
N GLY A 264 -15.34 -4.08 9.59
CA GLY A 264 -16.03 -5.20 8.94
C GLY A 264 -16.63 -4.86 7.58
N GLY A 265 -16.44 -3.63 7.06
CA GLY A 265 -16.92 -3.23 5.75
C GLY A 265 -15.90 -3.42 4.63
N ARG A 266 -16.11 -2.72 3.51
CA ARG A 266 -15.32 -2.84 2.27
C ARG A 266 -14.71 -1.53 1.77
N ALA A 267 -14.75 -0.47 2.56
CA ALA A 267 -14.34 0.85 2.13
C ALA A 267 -13.51 1.59 3.19
N GLY A 268 -12.54 2.37 2.73
CA GLY A 268 -11.72 3.23 3.56
C GLY A 268 -11.15 4.42 2.80
N ILE A 269 -10.69 5.44 3.51
CA ILE A 269 -10.02 6.62 2.96
C ILE A 269 -8.81 6.99 3.80
N GLY A 270 -7.89 7.77 3.22
CA GLY A 270 -6.83 8.38 4.01
C GLY A 270 -5.81 9.15 3.20
N TRP A 271 -4.80 9.65 3.90
CA TRP A 271 -3.76 10.48 3.32
C TRP A 271 -2.81 9.68 2.42
N ALA A 272 -2.58 10.19 1.20
CA ALA A 272 -1.75 9.54 0.20
C ALA A 272 -0.28 9.36 0.59
N HIS A 273 0.26 10.26 1.43
CA HIS A 273 1.67 10.19 1.85
C HIS A 273 1.90 9.41 3.15
N SER A 274 0.83 8.90 3.79
CA SER A 274 0.93 8.02 4.94
C SER A 274 1.19 6.59 4.48
N ILE A 275 2.24 5.97 5.01
CA ILE A 275 2.59 4.59 4.70
C ILE A 275 1.86 3.59 5.61
N ASN A 276 1.29 4.05 6.73
CA ASN A 276 0.57 3.18 7.67
C ASN A 276 -0.94 3.22 7.51
N THR A 277 -1.51 4.36 7.13
CA THR A 277 -2.97 4.55 7.17
C THR A 277 -3.70 3.53 6.31
N TYR A 278 -3.23 3.26 5.08
CA TYR A 278 -3.90 2.28 4.21
C TYR A 278 -4.04 0.89 4.85
N ARG A 279 -2.93 0.33 5.34
CA ARG A 279 -2.94 -1.00 5.98
C ARG A 279 -3.70 -1.01 7.32
N HIS A 280 -3.78 0.15 7.97
CA HIS A 280 -4.58 0.36 9.18
C HIS A 280 -6.08 0.27 8.86
N GLU A 281 -6.59 1.11 7.96
CA GLU A 281 -8.00 1.13 7.59
C GLU A 281 -8.47 -0.18 6.95
N VAL A 282 -7.61 -0.80 6.16
CA VAL A 282 -7.91 -2.12 5.58
C VAL A 282 -7.95 -3.20 6.66
N GLY A 283 -7.21 -3.02 7.77
CA GLY A 283 -7.38 -3.82 8.99
C GLY A 283 -8.76 -3.65 9.63
N HIS A 284 -9.31 -2.43 9.66
CA HIS A 284 -10.70 -2.20 10.04
C HIS A 284 -11.66 -2.91 9.10
N ASN A 285 -11.48 -2.82 7.77
CA ASN A 285 -12.32 -3.56 6.81
C ASN A 285 -12.33 -5.08 7.06
N ALA A 286 -11.19 -5.65 7.47
CA ALA A 286 -11.13 -7.05 7.87
C ALA A 286 -11.95 -7.38 9.13
N GLY A 287 -12.30 -6.40 9.94
CA GLY A 287 -13.11 -6.53 11.17
C GLY A 287 -12.33 -6.27 12.45
N SER A 288 -11.09 -5.79 12.33
CA SER A 288 -10.22 -5.54 13.47
C SER A 288 -10.48 -4.16 14.09
N SER A 289 -9.99 -3.97 15.30
CA SER A 289 -10.14 -2.73 16.08
C SER A 289 -8.79 -2.26 16.61
N HIS A 290 -8.78 -1.05 17.15
CA HIS A 290 -7.63 -0.43 17.81
C HIS A 290 -7.02 -1.27 18.95
N CYS A 291 -6.00 -0.76 19.64
CA CYS A 291 -5.52 -1.41 20.86
C CYS A 291 -6.65 -1.68 21.86
N ASN A 292 -6.55 -2.81 22.56
CA ASN A 292 -7.47 -3.15 23.64
C ASN A 292 -7.18 -2.33 24.92
N THR A 293 -7.57 -1.06 24.95
CA THR A 293 -7.31 -0.16 26.09
C THR A 293 -8.23 -0.41 27.29
N THR A 294 -9.37 -1.06 27.07
CA THR A 294 -10.37 -1.33 28.13
C THR A 294 -10.31 -2.76 28.68
N GLY A 295 -9.42 -3.61 28.17
CA GLY A 295 -9.30 -5.00 28.59
C GLY A 295 -10.46 -5.91 28.17
N THR A 296 -11.15 -5.56 27.09
CA THR A 296 -12.27 -6.35 26.54
C THR A 296 -11.76 -7.71 26.04
N ALA A 297 -12.40 -8.81 26.46
CA ALA A 297 -12.05 -10.15 26.00
C ALA A 297 -12.53 -10.41 24.56
N ASN A 298 -11.80 -9.91 23.57
CA ASN A 298 -12.07 -10.14 22.14
C ASN A 298 -10.77 -10.08 21.35
N TYR A 299 -10.50 -11.08 20.50
CA TYR A 299 -9.23 -11.20 19.77
C TYR A 299 -9.07 -10.18 18.63
N ARG A 300 -10.06 -9.35 18.33
CA ARG A 300 -10.02 -8.44 17.17
C ARG A 300 -9.12 -7.21 17.31
N PHE A 301 -8.46 -7.02 18.44
CA PHE A 301 -7.72 -5.79 18.71
C PHE A 301 -6.26 -5.84 18.23
N GLY A 302 -5.72 -4.66 17.94
CA GLY A 302 -4.28 -4.44 17.86
C GLY A 302 -3.57 -4.81 19.18
N TYR A 303 -2.25 -4.86 19.13
CA TYR A 303 -1.42 -5.19 20.28
C TYR A 303 -0.25 -4.21 20.42
N ASN A 304 -0.01 -3.78 21.65
CA ASN A 304 1.17 -3.01 22.04
C ASN A 304 1.70 -3.61 23.34
N ASN A 305 2.96 -4.07 23.32
CA ASN A 305 3.59 -4.72 24.46
C ASN A 305 4.52 -3.77 25.26
N GLY A 306 4.46 -2.46 24.98
CA GLY A 306 5.30 -1.42 25.57
C GLY A 306 6.68 -1.27 24.91
N LYS A 307 7.07 -2.18 24.02
CA LYS A 307 8.31 -2.10 23.21
C LYS A 307 8.03 -2.01 21.72
N THR A 308 7.11 -2.84 21.24
CA THR A 308 6.66 -2.85 19.85
C THR A 308 5.13 -2.79 19.80
N SER A 309 4.66 -2.27 18.67
CA SER A 309 3.24 -2.07 18.39
C SER A 309 2.86 -2.64 17.03
N THR A 310 1.64 -3.14 16.92
CA THR A 310 1.06 -3.67 15.68
C THR A 310 0.26 -2.59 14.94
N ILE A 311 -0.15 -2.87 13.70
CA ILE A 311 -0.70 -1.88 12.75
C ILE A 311 -1.85 -1.06 13.34
N LEU A 312 -2.73 -1.69 14.15
CA LEU A 312 -3.89 -1.03 14.76
C LEU A 312 -3.62 -0.40 16.12
N CYS A 313 -2.35 -0.27 16.50
CA CYS A 313 -1.94 0.29 17.78
C CYS A 313 -1.01 1.50 17.65
N GLY A 314 -0.88 2.05 16.44
CA GLY A 314 0.03 3.16 16.13
C GLY A 314 1.50 2.75 16.13
N GLN A 315 2.38 3.58 15.54
CA GLN A 315 3.84 3.41 15.50
C GLN A 315 4.31 1.97 15.22
N SER A 316 3.70 1.36 14.20
CA SER A 316 3.80 -0.08 13.97
C SER A 316 5.11 -0.51 13.30
N THR A 317 5.59 -1.70 13.67
CA THR A 317 6.69 -2.41 12.95
C THR A 317 6.21 -3.12 11.67
N GLY A 318 4.93 -2.99 11.31
CA GLY A 318 4.34 -3.55 10.10
C GLY A 318 3.62 -4.89 10.28
N TYR A 319 3.41 -5.32 11.53
CA TYR A 319 2.71 -6.55 11.87
C TYR A 319 1.24 -6.30 12.19
N TYR A 320 0.37 -7.23 11.80
CA TYR A 320 -0.91 -7.44 12.48
C TYR A 320 -0.66 -8.23 13.78
N SER A 321 -1.48 -8.02 14.80
CA SER A 321 -1.36 -8.76 16.07
C SER A 321 -1.57 -10.25 15.88
N THR A 322 -0.72 -11.04 16.53
CA THR A 322 -0.83 -12.50 16.55
C THR A 322 -0.05 -13.08 17.74
N PRO A 323 -0.60 -14.07 18.46
CA PRO A 323 0.10 -14.76 19.54
C PRO A 323 1.16 -15.75 19.04
N ALA A 324 1.19 -16.03 17.73
CA ALA A 324 2.10 -17.03 17.14
C ALA A 324 3.56 -16.52 17.02
N LEU A 325 3.79 -15.24 17.28
CA LEU A 325 5.07 -14.58 17.06
C LEU A 325 5.48 -13.77 18.29
N ASN A 326 6.79 -13.79 18.57
CA ASN A 326 7.42 -12.83 19.46
C ASN A 326 8.15 -11.75 18.64
N ASP A 327 8.38 -10.61 19.26
CA ASP A 327 9.21 -9.55 18.72
C ASP A 327 10.71 -9.82 18.95
N GLU A 328 11.54 -8.91 18.47
CA GLU A 328 12.99 -8.97 18.60
C GLU A 328 13.50 -8.96 20.05
N PHE A 329 12.65 -8.59 21.01
CA PHE A 329 12.92 -8.58 22.45
C PHE A 329 12.39 -9.84 23.15
N GLY A 330 11.81 -10.78 22.40
CA GLY A 330 11.20 -12.00 22.94
C GLY A 330 9.83 -11.78 23.57
N LEU A 331 9.21 -10.60 23.38
CA LEU A 331 7.88 -10.29 23.89
C LEU A 331 6.82 -10.72 22.87
N PRO A 332 5.63 -11.16 23.30
CA PRO A 332 4.55 -11.50 22.37
C PRO A 332 4.18 -10.34 21.45
N ARG A 333 3.73 -10.65 20.22
CA ARG A 333 3.12 -9.68 19.29
C ARG A 333 1.59 -9.76 19.26
N GLY A 334 0.99 -10.43 20.23
CA GLY A 334 -0.45 -10.59 20.35
C GLY A 334 -0.81 -11.50 21.52
N ASP A 335 -2.11 -11.71 21.66
CA ASP A 335 -2.71 -12.56 22.67
C ASP A 335 -3.92 -13.27 22.04
N ALA A 336 -4.06 -14.58 22.26
CA ALA A 336 -5.08 -15.37 21.57
C ALA A 336 -6.52 -14.96 21.92
N ASN A 337 -6.74 -14.34 23.08
CA ASN A 337 -8.06 -13.95 23.57
C ASN A 337 -8.37 -12.48 23.32
N THR A 338 -7.34 -11.63 23.23
CA THR A 338 -7.49 -10.18 23.24
C THR A 338 -6.82 -9.48 22.07
N ALA A 339 -5.92 -10.12 21.31
CA ALA A 339 -5.23 -9.51 20.19
C ALA A 339 -4.62 -10.52 19.19
N ASP A 340 -5.43 -11.02 18.27
CA ASP A 340 -5.06 -11.88 17.14
C ASP A 340 -5.78 -11.40 15.86
N THR A 341 -5.38 -10.23 15.35
CA THR A 341 -5.93 -9.69 14.09
C THR A 341 -5.51 -10.51 12.88
N ALA A 342 -4.42 -11.27 12.95
CA ALA A 342 -4.10 -12.28 11.95
C ALA A 342 -5.21 -13.34 11.86
N ARG A 343 -5.79 -13.79 12.98
CA ARG A 343 -6.98 -14.66 12.98
C ARG A 343 -8.21 -13.96 12.39
N VAL A 344 -8.46 -12.69 12.71
CA VAL A 344 -9.58 -11.92 12.12
C VAL A 344 -9.51 -11.94 10.60
N TRP A 345 -8.32 -11.69 10.03
CA TRP A 345 -8.08 -11.75 8.60
C TRP A 345 -8.42 -13.12 8.00
N ARG A 346 -8.01 -14.22 8.65
CA ARG A 346 -8.29 -15.58 8.18
C ARG A 346 -9.79 -15.88 8.19
N GLU A 347 -10.48 -15.56 9.28
CA GLU A 347 -11.91 -15.84 9.45
C GLU A 347 -12.78 -14.97 8.53
N ASN A 348 -12.32 -13.77 8.17
CA ASN A 348 -13.06 -12.86 7.30
C ASN A 348 -12.66 -12.92 5.82
N ALA A 349 -11.68 -13.76 5.46
CA ALA A 349 -11.14 -13.80 4.10
C ALA A 349 -12.21 -14.06 3.04
N VAL A 350 -13.14 -15.00 3.29
CA VAL A 350 -14.26 -15.32 2.40
C VAL A 350 -15.21 -14.13 2.23
N ARG A 351 -15.57 -13.45 3.33
CA ARG A 351 -16.41 -12.26 3.29
C ARG A 351 -15.73 -11.16 2.46
N LEU A 352 -14.47 -10.90 2.73
CA LEU A 352 -13.70 -9.87 2.03
C LEU A 352 -13.56 -10.17 0.54
N SER A 353 -13.46 -11.44 0.13
CA SER A 353 -13.33 -11.83 -1.28
C SER A 353 -14.65 -12.16 -1.98
N SER A 354 -15.80 -11.76 -1.42
CA SER A 354 -17.13 -12.09 -1.95
C SER A 354 -18.05 -10.88 -2.14
N TYR A 355 -17.49 -9.67 -2.00
CA TYR A 355 -18.20 -8.43 -2.30
C TYR A 355 -18.41 -8.23 -3.80
N ALA A 356 -17.63 -8.92 -4.64
CA ALA A 356 -17.75 -8.97 -6.08
C ALA A 356 -17.58 -10.40 -6.64
N PRO A 357 -18.08 -10.68 -7.86
CA PRO A 357 -17.74 -11.90 -8.55
C PRO A 357 -16.23 -11.94 -8.87
N PRO A 358 -15.61 -13.13 -8.97
CA PRO A 358 -14.21 -13.25 -9.36
C PRO A 358 -13.90 -12.56 -10.69
N GLN A 359 -12.67 -12.07 -10.84
CA GLN A 359 -12.21 -11.51 -12.11
C GLN A 359 -12.38 -12.51 -13.26
N SER A 360 -12.80 -11.98 -14.40
CA SER A 360 -12.99 -12.73 -15.64
C SER A 360 -12.23 -12.03 -16.78
N PRO A 361 -11.84 -12.75 -17.84
CA PRO A 361 -11.31 -12.10 -19.04
C PRO A 361 -12.31 -11.09 -19.61
N PRO A 362 -11.83 -10.05 -20.31
CA PRO A 362 -12.70 -9.18 -21.11
C PRO A 362 -13.42 -9.99 -22.20
N THR A 363 -14.52 -9.44 -22.72
CA THR A 363 -15.11 -9.94 -23.96
C THR A 363 -14.25 -9.54 -25.15
N ALA A 364 -14.23 -10.36 -26.21
CA ALA A 364 -13.56 -9.97 -27.45
C ALA A 364 -14.30 -8.79 -28.12
N PRO A 365 -13.60 -7.86 -28.78
CA PRO A 365 -14.26 -6.87 -29.64
C PRO A 365 -15.03 -7.58 -30.77
N ALA A 366 -16.26 -7.12 -31.04
CA ALA A 366 -17.15 -7.80 -32.00
C ALA A 366 -17.09 -7.18 -33.42
N ASP A 367 -16.55 -5.98 -33.55
CA ASP A 367 -16.59 -5.11 -34.73
C ASP A 367 -15.19 -4.74 -35.22
N PHE A 368 -14.22 -5.65 -35.07
CA PHE A 368 -12.86 -5.42 -35.56
C PHE A 368 -12.85 -5.28 -37.08
N ALA A 369 -12.38 -4.16 -37.59
CA ALA A 369 -12.44 -3.82 -39.01
C ALA A 369 -11.20 -3.05 -39.50
N LYS A 370 -10.87 -3.22 -40.79
CA LYS A 370 -9.93 -2.34 -41.51
C LYS A 370 -10.67 -1.06 -41.92
N VAL A 371 -10.05 0.10 -41.71
CA VAL A 371 -10.61 1.41 -42.09
C VAL A 371 -9.80 2.16 -43.14
N SER A 372 -8.50 1.92 -43.23
CA SER A 372 -7.64 2.50 -44.27
C SER A 372 -6.39 1.68 -44.48
N SER A 373 -5.72 1.87 -45.62
CA SER A 373 -4.39 1.33 -45.86
C SER A 373 -3.59 2.19 -46.84
N THR A 374 -2.28 2.00 -46.81
CA THR A 374 -1.31 2.52 -47.79
C THR A 374 -0.47 1.34 -48.27
N ALA A 375 0.46 1.56 -49.20
CA ALA A 375 1.38 0.53 -49.69
C ALA A 375 2.17 -0.23 -48.61
N SER A 376 2.29 0.28 -47.37
CA SER A 376 3.02 -0.38 -46.28
C SER A 376 2.33 -0.35 -44.91
N THR A 377 1.10 0.17 -44.84
CA THR A 377 0.38 0.33 -43.57
C THR A 377 -1.09 -0.07 -43.67
N ILE A 378 -1.66 -0.54 -42.56
CA ILE A 378 -3.09 -0.86 -42.43
C ILE A 378 -3.58 -0.31 -41.11
N THR A 379 -4.68 0.45 -41.13
CA THR A 379 -5.31 0.97 -39.92
C THR A 379 -6.57 0.17 -39.60
N PHE A 380 -6.66 -0.28 -38.35
CA PHE A 380 -7.79 -1.01 -37.81
C PHE A 380 -8.55 -0.18 -36.77
N ILE A 381 -9.83 -0.48 -36.61
CA ILE A 381 -10.72 0.05 -35.56
C ILE A 381 -11.53 -1.07 -34.92
N TRP A 382 -11.97 -0.86 -33.68
CA TRP A 382 -12.90 -1.74 -32.95
C TRP A 382 -13.60 -0.96 -31.82
N SER A 383 -14.68 -1.50 -31.27
CA SER A 383 -15.37 -0.98 -30.10
C SER A 383 -14.73 -1.42 -28.78
N ALA A 384 -14.96 -0.64 -27.73
CA ALA A 384 -14.43 -0.97 -26.40
C ALA A 384 -15.04 -2.26 -25.83
N SER A 385 -14.18 -3.14 -25.33
CA SER A 385 -14.58 -4.31 -24.55
C SER A 385 -14.70 -3.96 -23.07
N PRO A 386 -15.80 -4.35 -22.38
CA PRO A 386 -15.89 -4.29 -20.93
C PRO A 386 -14.68 -4.93 -20.24
N LYS A 387 -14.19 -4.28 -19.17
CA LYS A 387 -12.99 -4.67 -18.39
C LYS A 387 -11.64 -4.55 -19.11
N ALA A 388 -11.61 -4.20 -20.40
CA ALA A 388 -10.35 -4.04 -21.12
C ALA A 388 -9.63 -2.74 -20.71
N VAL A 389 -8.32 -2.82 -20.55
CA VAL A 389 -7.42 -1.67 -20.36
C VAL A 389 -6.47 -1.47 -21.54
N ARG A 390 -6.28 -2.52 -22.34
CA ARG A 390 -5.53 -2.48 -23.59
C ARG A 390 -5.97 -3.59 -24.54
N TYR A 391 -5.46 -3.54 -25.75
CA TYR A 391 -5.71 -4.49 -26.83
C TYR A 391 -4.40 -4.97 -27.41
N GLU A 392 -4.33 -6.26 -27.72
CA GLU A 392 -3.22 -6.90 -28.41
C GLU A 392 -3.63 -7.23 -29.83
N ILE A 393 -2.85 -6.78 -30.80
CA ILE A 393 -3.14 -6.96 -32.23
C ILE A 393 -2.25 -8.08 -32.76
N TYR A 394 -2.84 -9.02 -33.49
CA TYR A 394 -2.17 -10.19 -34.03
C TYR A 394 -2.31 -10.26 -35.54
N SER A 395 -1.32 -10.89 -36.19
CA SER A 395 -1.35 -11.23 -37.62
C SER A 395 -1.00 -12.70 -37.85
N VAL A 396 -1.53 -13.26 -38.93
CA VAL A 396 -1.38 -14.66 -39.36
C VAL A 396 -1.14 -14.64 -40.87
N LYS A 397 0.08 -14.97 -41.32
CA LYS A 397 0.52 -14.79 -42.73
C LYS A 397 0.20 -15.95 -43.69
N ASN A 398 0.01 -17.18 -43.20
CA ASN A 398 -0.39 -18.31 -44.03
C ASN A 398 -1.70 -18.89 -43.48
N ILE A 399 -2.60 -19.35 -44.34
CA ILE A 399 -3.89 -19.94 -43.89
C ILE A 399 -3.70 -21.42 -43.45
N GLY A 400 -2.58 -22.05 -43.84
CA GLY A 400 -2.31 -23.49 -43.61
C GLY A 400 -1.57 -23.88 -42.33
N SER A 401 -0.90 -22.93 -41.64
CA SER A 401 -0.46 -22.97 -40.22
C SER A 401 0.57 -21.86 -39.95
N PRO A 402 0.19 -20.81 -39.21
CA PRO A 402 1.17 -20.02 -38.48
C PRO A 402 0.63 -19.69 -37.08
N LEU A 403 1.48 -19.86 -36.08
CA LEU A 403 1.23 -19.29 -34.77
C LEU A 403 0.95 -17.79 -34.93
N PRO A 404 -0.16 -17.27 -34.39
CA PRO A 404 -0.44 -15.84 -34.44
C PRO A 404 0.72 -15.03 -33.87
N LYS A 405 1.21 -14.08 -34.66
CA LYS A 405 2.28 -13.17 -34.24
C LYS A 405 1.66 -11.89 -33.71
N LYS A 406 1.94 -11.54 -32.46
CA LYS A 406 1.61 -10.22 -31.91
C LYS A 406 2.40 -9.16 -32.68
N ILE A 407 1.70 -8.18 -33.24
CA ILE A 407 2.29 -7.09 -34.02
C ILE A 407 2.26 -5.75 -33.28
N GLY A 408 1.51 -5.66 -32.18
CA GLY A 408 1.52 -4.49 -31.32
C GLY A 408 0.48 -4.55 -30.22
N ASP A 409 0.52 -3.50 -29.39
CA ASP A 409 -0.45 -3.20 -28.34
C ASP A 409 -1.08 -1.84 -28.64
N SER A 410 -2.33 -1.64 -28.22
CA SER A 410 -3.00 -0.34 -28.25
C SER A 410 -3.87 -0.15 -27.01
N THR A 411 -3.81 1.02 -26.39
CA THR A 411 -4.80 1.48 -25.40
C THR A 411 -5.92 2.28 -26.06
N ALA A 412 -5.76 2.64 -27.33
CA ALA A 412 -6.78 3.27 -28.13
C ALA A 412 -7.68 2.21 -28.80
N LEU A 413 -8.80 2.67 -29.33
CA LEU A 413 -9.73 1.85 -30.12
C LEU A 413 -9.32 1.75 -31.61
N THR A 414 -8.07 2.10 -31.89
CA THR A 414 -7.47 2.05 -33.23
C THR A 414 -6.01 1.63 -33.14
N PHE A 415 -5.51 1.03 -34.22
CA PHE A 415 -4.11 0.66 -34.37
C PHE A 415 -3.70 0.71 -35.84
N THR A 416 -2.60 1.40 -36.13
CA THR A 416 -1.98 1.41 -37.46
C THR A 416 -0.80 0.45 -37.46
N ALA A 417 -0.97 -0.68 -38.14
CA ALA A 417 0.09 -1.63 -38.41
C ALA A 417 1.01 -1.06 -39.50
N THR A 418 2.32 -1.08 -39.26
CA THR A 418 3.35 -0.60 -40.20
C THR A 418 4.24 -1.72 -40.70
N ASN A 419 4.92 -1.52 -41.83
CA ASN A 419 5.81 -2.51 -42.45
C ASN A 419 5.09 -3.82 -42.79
N ILE A 420 3.83 -3.69 -43.22
CA ILE A 420 3.00 -4.82 -43.62
C ILE A 420 3.23 -5.11 -45.10
N LEU A 421 3.40 -6.38 -45.44
CA LEU A 421 3.62 -6.87 -46.80
C LEU A 421 2.76 -8.12 -47.02
N GLY A 422 2.11 -8.16 -48.19
CA GLY A 422 1.26 -9.28 -48.60
C GLY A 422 -0.08 -9.34 -47.86
N GLU A 423 -0.86 -10.38 -48.19
CA GLU A 423 -2.10 -10.68 -47.51
C GLU A 423 -1.82 -11.35 -46.16
N ALA A 424 -2.59 -10.97 -45.14
CA ALA A 424 -2.60 -11.66 -43.87
C ALA A 424 -3.98 -11.56 -43.22
N LEU A 425 -4.23 -12.47 -42.29
CA LEU A 425 -5.37 -12.43 -41.37
C LEU A 425 -4.98 -11.67 -40.11
N TYR A 426 -5.84 -10.77 -39.66
CA TYR A 426 -5.67 -9.97 -38.45
C TYR A 426 -6.81 -10.19 -37.48
N PHE A 427 -6.52 -10.13 -36.19
CA PHE A 427 -7.53 -10.10 -35.13
C PHE A 427 -6.98 -9.34 -33.93
N VAL A 428 -7.88 -8.93 -33.03
CA VAL A 428 -7.54 -8.25 -31.79
C VAL A 428 -8.00 -9.07 -30.59
N LYS A 429 -7.25 -9.00 -29.49
CA LYS A 429 -7.63 -9.53 -28.19
C LYS A 429 -7.66 -8.40 -27.17
N ALA A 430 -8.69 -8.36 -26.33
CA ALA A 430 -8.79 -7.43 -25.23
C ALA A 430 -8.06 -7.99 -23.99
N VAL A 431 -7.41 -7.12 -23.22
CA VAL A 431 -6.67 -7.50 -22.01
C VAL A 431 -7.15 -6.69 -20.82
N SER A 432 -7.44 -7.36 -19.70
CA SER A 432 -7.87 -6.71 -18.46
C SER A 432 -6.69 -6.13 -17.66
N PHE A 433 -7.02 -5.37 -16.61
CA PHE A 433 -6.02 -4.82 -15.68
C PHE A 433 -5.14 -5.90 -15.03
N VAL A 434 -5.72 -7.07 -14.75
CA VAL A 434 -5.04 -8.22 -14.16
C VAL A 434 -4.51 -9.21 -15.22
N GLU A 435 -4.25 -8.73 -16.44
CA GLU A 435 -3.60 -9.50 -17.51
C GLU A 435 -4.40 -10.71 -18.03
N MET A 436 -5.72 -10.75 -17.79
CA MET A 436 -6.59 -11.76 -18.40
C MET A 436 -6.92 -11.36 -19.83
N VAL A 437 -6.78 -12.31 -20.76
CA VAL A 437 -6.90 -12.06 -22.20
C VAL A 437 -8.19 -12.67 -22.74
N SER A 438 -8.92 -11.91 -23.56
CA SER A 438 -10.13 -12.39 -24.22
C SER A 438 -9.83 -13.48 -25.26
N PRO A 439 -10.85 -14.22 -25.72
CA PRO A 439 -10.80 -14.88 -27.02
C PRO A 439 -10.47 -13.88 -28.16
N PRO A 440 -10.00 -14.34 -29.33
CA PRO A 440 -9.87 -13.50 -30.52
C PRO A 440 -11.20 -12.84 -30.92
N SER A 441 -11.13 -11.61 -31.46
CA SER A 441 -12.24 -10.97 -32.18
C SER A 441 -12.61 -11.73 -33.46
N ASN A 442 -13.62 -11.21 -34.19
CA ASN A 442 -13.74 -11.50 -35.61
C ASN A 442 -12.42 -11.16 -36.34
N SER A 443 -12.12 -11.91 -37.40
CA SER A 443 -10.87 -11.76 -38.15
C SER A 443 -11.07 -10.95 -39.43
N VAL A 444 -10.05 -10.18 -39.82
CA VAL A 444 -10.01 -9.40 -41.06
C VAL A 444 -8.87 -9.93 -41.93
N VAL A 445 -9.18 -10.44 -43.12
CA VAL A 445 -8.17 -10.81 -44.12
C VAL A 445 -7.96 -9.64 -45.07
N THR A 446 -6.74 -9.14 -45.18
CA THR A 446 -6.47 -7.93 -45.99
C THR A 446 -5.00 -7.77 -46.37
N THR A 447 -4.76 -6.94 -47.39
CA THR A 447 -3.45 -6.46 -47.84
C THR A 447 -3.30 -4.96 -47.52
N PRO A 448 -2.06 -4.43 -47.53
CA PRO A 448 -1.81 -2.99 -47.65
C PRO A 448 -2.56 -2.37 -48.83
#